data_AF-A0AAX3A9Q1-F1
#
_entry.id   AF-A0AAX3A9Q1-F1
#
_cell.length_a   1.000
_cell.length_b   1.000
_cell.length_c   1.000
_cell.angle_alpha   90.00
_cell.angle_beta   90.00
_cell.angle_gamma   90.00
#
_symmetry.space_group_name_H-M   'P 1'
#
loop_
_entity.id
_entity.type
_entity.pdbx_description
1 polymer ?
#
loop_
_entity_poly.entity_id
_entity_poly.type
_entity_poly.pdbx_seq_one_letter_code
_entity_poly.pdbx_strand_id
1 'polypeptide(L)'
;MRADLAAIRALGDALNAHSADLDAVAATLRSIPAPALGPIGERFAAAFAQAVSAHSDAVAALGIRTGAGAVNARNTAADYYSAGQRAAQLLPRV
;
A
#
# COMPACT_ATOMS: atom_id res chain seq x y z
N MET A 1 23.72 -7.83 16.26
CA MET A 1 22.44 -7.16 15.94
C MET A 1 21.41 -8.22 15.61
N ARG A 2 20.24 -8.25 16.27
CA ARG A 2 19.17 -9.23 16.02
C ARG A 2 18.02 -8.46 15.40
N ALA A 3 17.71 -8.71 14.12
CA ALA A 3 16.56 -8.08 13.50
C ALA A 3 15.28 -8.53 14.21
N ASP A 4 14.41 -7.58 14.53
CA ASP A 4 13.10 -7.90 15.09
C ASP A 4 12.18 -8.41 13.98
N LEU A 5 12.24 -9.71 13.74
CA LEU A 5 11.42 -10.38 12.73
C LEU A 5 9.93 -10.25 13.00
N ALA A 6 9.51 -10.11 14.26
CA ALA A 6 8.11 -9.93 14.61
C ALA A 6 7.64 -8.53 14.18
N ALA A 7 8.43 -7.50 14.48
CA ALA A 7 8.15 -6.13 14.05
C ALA A 7 8.14 -5.99 12.51
N ILE A 8 9.09 -6.60 11.80
CA ILE A 8 9.15 -6.53 10.32
C ILE A 8 7.93 -7.21 9.70
N ARG A 9 7.49 -8.36 10.23
CA ARG A 9 6.29 -9.05 9.74
C ARG A 9 5.02 -8.24 10.03
N ALA A 10 4.89 -7.72 11.25
CA ALA A 10 3.76 -6.88 11.64
C ALA A 10 3.66 -5.62 10.76
N LEU A 11 4.80 -5.00 10.43
CA LEU A 11 4.84 -3.90 9.46
C LEU A 11 4.36 -4.33 8.08
N GLY A 12 4.81 -5.49 7.58
CA GLY A 12 4.37 -6.03 6.30
C GLY A 12 2.86 -6.28 6.25
N ASP A 13 2.29 -6.83 7.31
CA ASP A 13 0.84 -7.09 7.40
C ASP A 13 0.04 -5.78 7.49
N ALA A 14 0.53 -4.79 8.26
CA ALA A 14 -0.08 -3.47 8.33
C ALA A 14 -0.06 -2.74 6.99
N LEU A 15 1.06 -2.79 6.25
CA LEU A 15 1.16 -2.21 4.91
C LEU A 15 0.21 -2.90 3.92
N ASN A 16 0.08 -4.22 4.00
CA ASN A 16 -0.82 -4.96 3.14
C ASN A 16 -2.30 -4.63 3.41
N ALA A 17 -2.68 -4.51 4.69
CA ALA A 17 -4.01 -4.05 5.07
C ALA A 17 -4.25 -2.62 4.56
N HIS A 18 -3.28 -1.72 4.77
CA HIS A 18 -3.41 -0.34 4.35
C HIS A 18 -3.48 -0.17 2.82
N SER A 19 -2.79 -1.01 2.04
CA SER A 19 -2.94 -1.01 0.58
C SER A 19 -4.35 -1.39 0.15
N ALA A 20 -4.98 -2.37 0.82
CA ALA A 20 -6.35 -2.76 0.52
C ALA A 20 -7.35 -1.65 0.88
N ASP A 21 -7.13 -0.94 1.99
CA ASP A 21 -7.93 0.23 2.38
C ASP A 21 -7.82 1.34 1.33
N LEU A 22 -6.61 1.61 0.82
CA LEU A 22 -6.38 2.61 -0.22
C LEU A 22 -7.08 2.24 -1.54
N ASP A 23 -7.06 0.96 -1.92
CA ASP A 23 -7.80 0.48 -3.09
C ASP A 23 -9.31 0.68 -2.93
N ALA A 24 -9.85 0.43 -1.73
CA ALA A 24 -11.26 0.67 -1.43
C ALA A 24 -11.62 2.16 -1.47
N VAL A 25 -10.73 3.05 -0.99
CA VAL A 25 -10.90 4.50 -1.08
C VAL A 25 -10.87 4.96 -2.54
N ALA A 26 -9.93 4.49 -3.34
CA ALA A 26 -9.86 4.80 -4.77
C ALA A 26 -11.14 4.35 -5.52
N ALA A 27 -11.64 3.16 -5.20
CA ALA A 27 -12.91 2.67 -5.76
C ALA A 27 -14.10 3.55 -5.34
N THR A 28 -14.14 3.98 -4.09
CA THR A 28 -15.18 4.86 -3.56
C THR A 28 -15.16 6.23 -4.26
N LEU A 29 -13.98 6.84 -4.41
CA LEU A 29 -13.82 8.11 -5.12
C LEU A 29 -14.30 8.00 -6.57
N ARG A 30 -13.93 6.92 -7.26
CA ARG A 30 -14.34 6.68 -8.66
C ARG A 30 -15.84 6.48 -8.83
N SER A 31 -16.55 6.09 -7.76
CA SER A 31 -18.01 5.94 -7.78
C SER A 31 -18.77 7.26 -7.65
N ILE A 32 -18.11 8.36 -7.31
CA ILE A 32 -18.75 9.67 -7.12
C ILE A 32 -19.26 10.18 -8.48
N PRO A 33 -20.57 10.39 -8.66
CA PRO A 33 -21.12 10.92 -9.90
C PRO A 33 -20.77 12.39 -10.06
N ALA A 34 -20.58 12.83 -11.30
CA ALA A 34 -20.45 14.25 -11.60
C ALA A 34 -21.76 15.00 -11.25
N PRO A 35 -21.69 16.22 -10.71
CA PRO A 35 -22.87 16.98 -10.34
C PRO A 35 -23.63 17.47 -11.58
N ALA A 36 -24.95 17.28 -11.59
CA ALA A 36 -25.84 17.75 -12.65
C ALA A 36 -26.24 19.22 -12.42
N LEU A 37 -25.42 20.15 -12.91
CA LEU A 37 -25.60 21.60 -12.69
C LEU A 37 -26.22 22.34 -13.89
N GLY A 38 -26.70 21.61 -14.90
CA GLY A 38 -27.18 22.18 -16.15
C GLY A 38 -26.08 22.86 -16.98
N PRO A 39 -26.46 23.58 -18.06
CA PRO A 39 -25.50 24.11 -19.04
C PRO A 39 -24.49 25.12 -18.45
N ILE A 40 -24.91 25.90 -17.46
CA ILE A 40 -24.04 26.91 -16.82
C ILE A 40 -22.92 26.22 -16.02
N GLY A 41 -23.20 25.08 -15.41
CA GLY A 41 -22.26 24.34 -14.58
C GLY A 41 -21.47 23.26 -15.32
N GLU A 42 -21.59 23.14 -16.64
CA GLU A 42 -20.94 22.07 -17.42
C GLU A 42 -19.42 22.07 -17.25
N ARG A 43 -18.77 23.24 -17.30
CA ARG A 43 -17.32 23.36 -17.09
C ARG A 43 -16.90 22.93 -15.69
N PHE A 44 -17.72 23.24 -14.69
CA PHE A 44 -17.46 22.81 -13.32
C PHE A 44 -17.63 21.29 -13.19
N ALA A 45 -18.69 20.71 -13.75
CA ALA A 45 -18.92 19.27 -13.73
C ALA A 45 -17.78 18.51 -14.42
N ALA A 46 -17.26 19.03 -15.54
CA ALA A 46 -16.10 18.48 -16.23
C ALA A 46 -14.82 18.58 -15.39
N ALA A 47 -14.54 19.75 -14.79
CA ALA A 47 -13.39 19.93 -13.90
C ALA A 47 -13.47 19.03 -12.65
N PHE A 48 -14.67 18.87 -12.10
CA PHE A 48 -14.95 17.98 -10.98
C PHE A 48 -14.66 16.52 -11.36
N ALA A 49 -15.17 16.04 -12.50
CA ALA A 49 -14.93 14.68 -12.95
C ALA A 49 -13.42 14.41 -13.17
N GLN A 50 -12.69 15.36 -13.74
CA GLN A 50 -11.23 15.27 -13.88
C GLN A 50 -10.52 15.21 -12.53
N ALA A 51 -10.92 16.06 -11.58
CA ALA A 51 -10.33 16.06 -10.24
C ALA A 51 -10.59 14.74 -9.49
N VAL A 52 -11.81 14.20 -9.56
CA VAL A 52 -12.16 12.91 -8.97
C VAL A 52 -11.34 11.79 -9.61
N SER A 53 -11.20 11.77 -10.94
CA SER A 53 -10.36 10.77 -11.63
C SER A 53 -8.91 10.86 -11.17
N ALA A 54 -8.31 12.05 -11.23
CA ALA A 54 -6.91 12.27 -10.86
C ALA A 54 -6.64 11.88 -9.40
N HIS A 55 -7.56 12.20 -8.48
CA HIS A 55 -7.40 11.84 -7.08
C HIS A 55 -7.56 10.34 -6.84
N SER A 56 -8.53 9.69 -7.50
CA SER A 56 -8.70 8.24 -7.46
C SER A 56 -7.45 7.52 -7.95
N ASP A 57 -6.85 7.99 -9.05
CA ASP A 57 -5.63 7.40 -9.62
C ASP A 57 -4.42 7.61 -8.70
N ALA A 58 -4.30 8.78 -8.07
CA ALA A 58 -3.24 9.06 -7.10
C ALA A 58 -3.34 8.16 -5.86
N VAL A 59 -4.56 7.91 -5.36
CA VAL A 59 -4.80 7.00 -4.23
C VAL A 59 -4.47 5.56 -4.62
N ALA A 60 -4.89 5.10 -5.80
CA ALA A 60 -4.54 3.76 -6.29
C ALA A 60 -3.01 3.58 -6.43
N ALA A 61 -2.30 4.59 -6.96
CA ALA A 61 -0.85 4.56 -7.05
C ALA A 61 -0.17 4.52 -5.66
N LEU A 62 -0.76 5.16 -4.65
CA LEU A 62 -0.31 5.04 -3.26
C LEU A 62 -0.55 3.63 -2.71
N GLY A 63 -1.71 3.02 -3.00
CA GLY A 63 -2.02 1.62 -2.67
C GLY A 63 -0.96 0.65 -3.20
N ILE A 64 -0.62 0.76 -4.49
CA ILE A 64 0.42 -0.05 -5.14
C ILE A 64 1.78 0.10 -4.44
N ARG A 65 2.21 1.34 -4.15
CA ARG A 65 3.50 1.57 -3.47
C ARG A 65 3.51 1.02 -2.04
N THR A 66 2.38 1.13 -1.33
CA THR A 66 2.21 0.57 0.02
C THR A 66 2.29 -0.96 -0.01
N GLY A 67 1.62 -1.60 -0.98
CA GLY A 67 1.69 -3.03 -1.20
C GLY A 67 3.11 -3.52 -1.56
N ALA A 68 3.85 -2.75 -2.37
CA ALA A 68 5.27 -3.03 -2.63
C ALA A 68 6.11 -2.97 -1.35
N GLY A 69 5.81 -2.03 -0.44
CA GLY A 69 6.39 -1.99 0.90
C GLY A 69 6.13 -3.25 1.72
N ALA A 70 4.90 -3.78 1.67
CA ALA A 70 4.55 -5.04 2.33
C ALA A 70 5.36 -6.23 1.80
N VAL A 71 5.52 -6.32 0.48
CA VAL A 71 6.36 -7.35 -0.17
C VAL A 71 7.81 -7.23 0.27
N ASN A 72 8.36 -6.02 0.30
CA ASN A 72 9.72 -5.78 0.75
C ASN A 72 9.92 -6.20 2.21
N ALA A 73 9.01 -5.85 3.11
CA ALA A 73 9.06 -6.27 4.51
C ALA A 73 9.08 -7.80 4.65
N ARG A 74 8.24 -8.52 3.89
CA ARG A 74 8.22 -9.99 3.87
C ARG A 74 9.55 -10.57 3.39
N ASN A 75 10.11 -10.05 2.30
CA ASN A 75 11.40 -10.50 1.77
C ASN A 75 12.53 -10.25 2.77
N THR A 76 12.57 -9.06 3.38
CA THR A 76 13.55 -8.71 4.41
C THR A 76 13.45 -9.64 5.63
N ALA A 77 12.24 -9.97 6.09
CA ALA A 77 12.06 -10.93 7.18
C ALA A 77 12.57 -12.34 6.81
N ALA A 78 12.36 -12.79 5.58
CA ALA A 78 12.87 -14.07 5.08
C ALA A 78 14.40 -14.10 5.03
N ASP A 79 15.02 -13.02 4.54
CA ASP A 79 16.48 -12.89 4.46
C ASP A 79 17.12 -12.91 5.84
N TYR A 80 16.59 -12.14 6.80
CA TYR A 80 17.08 -12.14 8.18
C TYR A 80 16.89 -13.49 8.86
N TYR A 81 15.76 -14.17 8.62
CA TYR A 81 15.53 -15.51 9.15
C TYR A 81 16.56 -16.52 8.60
N SER A 82 16.79 -16.50 7.28
CA SER A 82 17.79 -17.35 6.63
C SER A 82 19.21 -17.09 7.13
N ALA A 83 19.59 -15.81 7.27
CA ALA A 83 20.88 -15.42 7.85
C ALA A 83 21.03 -15.92 9.30
N GLY A 84 19.96 -15.83 10.10
CA GLY A 84 19.93 -16.35 11.48
C GLY A 84 20.13 -17.87 11.53
N GLN A 85 19.49 -18.63 10.64
CA GLN A 85 19.67 -20.08 10.53
C GLN A 85 21.10 -20.46 10.15
N ARG A 86 21.68 -19.77 9.15
CA ARG A 86 23.08 -19.98 8.76
C ARG A 86 24.05 -19.69 9.90
N ALA A 87 23.84 -18.58 10.61
CA ALA A 87 24.66 -18.25 11.78
C ALA A 87 24.57 -19.34 12.86
N ALA A 88 23.36 -19.86 13.15
CA ALA A 88 23.17 -20.93 14.12
C ALA A 88 23.86 -22.25 13.71
N GLN A 89 23.98 -22.54 12.41
CA GLN A 89 24.70 -23.71 11.91
C GLN A 89 26.23 -23.59 12.03
N LEU A 90 26.76 -22.36 11.97
CA LEU A 90 28.19 -22.08 12.02
C LEU A 90 28.73 -21.93 13.46
N LEU A 91 27.84 -21.70 14.44
CA LEU A 91 28.23 -21.58 15.83
C LEU A 91 28.44 -22.97 16.45
N PRO A 92 29.60 -23.22 17.11
CA PRO A 92 29.85 -24.49 17.78
C PRO A 92 28.81 -24.72 18.88
N ARG A 93 28.26 -25.94 18.94
CA ARG A 93 27.41 -26.39 20.04
C ARG A 93 28.29 -26.60 21.27
N VAL A 94 28.29 -25.64 22.19
CA VAL A 94 28.81 -25.82 23.55
C VAL A 94 27.79 -26.56 24.42
#